data_AF-A0A1G3R5N0-F1
#
_entry.id   AF-A0A1G3R5N0-F1
#
_cell.length_a   1.000
_cell.length_b   1.000
_cell.length_c   1.000
_cell.angle_alpha   90.00
_cell.angle_beta   90.00
_cell.angle_gamma   90.00
#
_symmetry.space_group_name_H-M   'P 1'
#
loop_
_entity.id
_entity.type
_entity.pdbx_description
1 polymer ?
#
loop_
_entity_poly.entity_id
_entity_poly.type
_entity_poly.pdbx_seq_one_letter_code
_entity_poly.pdbx_strand_id
1 'polypeptide(L)'
;MKCDACGLRDALIHVRQMQKNGFQELHLCEECAQERGYIREEDAEISVGDLLAGLIGGTQAQDGVPSPAACPRCGLGTAEFRKRGRAGCADCYEAFDADLRRILSQMAPRPHHAGKLPRELAGPVTDGAGREELAAELRAAVEGEDYERAARLRDRIRDLDGSV
;
A
#
# COMPACT_ATOMS: atom_id res chain seq x y z
N MET A 1 10.30 -19.84 -23.79
CA MET A 1 9.87 -21.06 -24.50
C MET A 1 8.80 -20.68 -25.51
N LYS A 2 8.64 -21.43 -26.60
CA LYS A 2 7.60 -21.14 -27.60
C LYS A 2 6.24 -21.64 -27.14
N CYS A 3 5.18 -21.04 -27.69
CA CYS A 3 3.82 -21.43 -27.42
C CYS A 3 3.55 -22.86 -27.91
N ASP A 4 2.99 -23.71 -27.05
CA ASP A 4 2.64 -25.10 -27.37
C ASP A 4 1.50 -25.22 -28.39
N ALA A 5 0.76 -24.14 -28.64
CA ALA A 5 -0.32 -24.11 -29.63
C ALA A 5 0.16 -23.81 -31.04
N CYS A 6 0.92 -22.72 -31.20
CA CYS A 6 1.28 -22.18 -32.51
C CYS A 6 2.77 -22.30 -32.83
N GLY A 7 3.64 -22.49 -31.84
CA GLY A 7 5.10 -22.58 -32.01
C GLY A 7 5.80 -21.29 -32.46
N LEU A 8 5.05 -20.24 -32.81
CA LEU A 8 5.57 -19.01 -33.41
C LEU A 8 5.98 -17.97 -32.35
N ARG A 9 5.06 -17.69 -31.42
CA ARG A 9 5.22 -16.69 -30.36
C ARG A 9 5.79 -17.30 -29.09
N ASP A 10 6.32 -16.44 -28.22
CA ASP A 10 6.76 -16.85 -26.90
C ASP A 10 5.56 -17.10 -25.99
N ALA A 11 5.66 -18.12 -25.15
CA ALA A 11 4.62 -18.42 -24.17
C ALA A 11 4.72 -17.45 -22.99
N LEU A 12 3.60 -16.81 -22.67
CA LEU A 12 3.46 -15.85 -21.57
C LEU A 12 2.49 -16.34 -20.50
N ILE A 13 1.67 -17.35 -20.81
CA ILE A 13 0.60 -17.84 -19.95
C ILE A 13 0.83 -19.32 -19.67
N HIS A 14 0.79 -19.70 -18.40
CA HIS A 14 0.90 -21.08 -17.95
C HIS A 14 -0.46 -21.57 -17.48
N VAL A 15 -0.98 -22.61 -18.12
CA VAL A 15 -2.28 -23.20 -17.83
C VAL A 15 -2.07 -24.60 -17.27
N ARG A 16 -2.72 -24.90 -16.14
CA ARG A 16 -2.75 -26.25 -15.57
C ARG A 16 -4.18 -26.75 -15.52
N GLN A 17 -4.50 -27.77 -16.30
CA GLN A 17 -5.82 -28.41 -16.35
C GLN A 17 -5.81 -29.76 -15.63
N MET A 18 -6.89 -30.05 -14.90
CA MET A 18 -7.10 -31.37 -14.32
C MET A 18 -7.89 -32.25 -15.30
N GLN A 19 -7.26 -33.31 -15.79
CA GLN A 19 -7.90 -34.35 -16.58
C GLN A 19 -8.14 -35.60 -15.73
N LYS A 20 -9.00 -36.51 -16.22
CA LYS A 20 -9.36 -37.76 -15.52
C LYS A 20 -8.14 -38.60 -15.09
N ASN A 21 -7.01 -38.47 -15.78
CA ASN A 21 -5.78 -39.24 -15.53
C ASN A 21 -4.59 -38.38 -15.03
N GLY A 22 -4.82 -37.15 -14.55
CA GLY A 22 -3.77 -36.30 -13.98
C GLY A 22 -3.85 -34.84 -14.41
N PHE A 23 -2.82 -34.06 -14.04
CA PHE A 23 -2.70 -32.66 -14.46
C PHE A 23 -1.94 -32.54 -15.77
N GLN A 24 -2.45 -31.72 -16.68
CA GLN A 24 -1.79 -31.32 -17.91
C GLN A 24 -1.36 -29.85 -17.80
N GLU A 25 -0.09 -29.58 -18.07
CA GLU A 25 0.48 -28.24 -18.12
C GLU A 25 0.68 -27.80 -19.57
N LEU A 26 0.31 -26.55 -19.87
CA LEU A 26 0.34 -25.94 -21.20
C LEU A 26 0.94 -24.54 -21.11
N HIS A 27 1.82 -24.20 -22.04
CA HIS A 27 2.46 -22.89 -22.17
C HIS A 27 1.96 -22.17 -23.42
N LEU A 28 1.12 -21.16 -23.25
CA LEU A 28 0.41 -20.50 -24.33
C LEU A 28 0.86 -19.03 -24.50
N CYS A 29 0.81 -18.54 -25.73
CA CYS A 29 0.83 -17.11 -26.01
C CYS A 29 -0.56 -16.51 -25.77
N GLU A 30 -0.63 -15.19 -25.62
CA GLU A 30 -1.87 -14.45 -25.32
C GLU A 30 -3.01 -14.77 -26.29
N GLU A 31 -2.77 -14.67 -27.59
CA GLU A 31 -3.76 -14.98 -28.64
C GLU A 31 -4.31 -16.41 -28.52
N CYS A 32 -3.42 -17.41 -28.41
CA CYS A 32 -3.84 -18.80 -28.34
C CYS A 32 -4.52 -19.17 -27.01
N ALA A 33 -4.25 -18.42 -25.94
CA ALA A 33 -4.95 -18.57 -24.68
C ALA A 33 -6.38 -18.00 -24.77
N GLN A 34 -6.55 -16.86 -25.43
CA GLN A 34 -7.84 -16.21 -25.64
C GLN A 34 -8.73 -17.02 -26.61
N GLU A 35 -8.18 -17.48 -27.74
CA GLU A 35 -8.90 -18.35 -28.70
C GLU A 35 -9.41 -19.64 -28.06
N ARG A 36 -8.65 -20.20 -27.10
CA ARG A 36 -9.01 -21.42 -26.37
C ARG A 36 -9.88 -21.16 -25.15
N GLY A 37 -10.25 -19.90 -24.90
CA GLY A 37 -11.14 -19.51 -23.80
C GLY A 37 -10.50 -19.58 -22.41
N TYR A 38 -9.17 -19.59 -22.30
CA TYR A 38 -8.46 -19.48 -21.01
C TYR A 38 -8.42 -18.06 -20.47
N ILE A 39 -8.68 -17.08 -21.34
CA ILE A 39 -8.87 -15.68 -21.00
C ILE A 39 -10.19 -15.28 -21.64
N ARG A 40 -11.23 -15.00 -20.84
CA ARG A 40 -12.44 -14.32 -21.32
C ARG A 40 -12.32 -12.83 -21.01
N GLU A 41 -12.80 -11.97 -21.90
CA GLU A 41 -12.91 -10.52 -21.64
C GLU A 41 -13.85 -10.21 -20.46
N GLU A 42 -14.67 -11.20 -20.09
CA GLU A 42 -15.63 -11.19 -18.98
C GLU A 42 -14.98 -11.53 -17.62
N ASP A 43 -13.78 -12.13 -17.62
CA ASP A 43 -13.00 -12.41 -16.40
C ASP A 43 -12.23 -11.17 -15.90
N ALA A 44 -12.47 -10.01 -16.52
CA ALA A 44 -12.38 -8.73 -15.83
C ALA A 44 -13.51 -8.66 -14.78
N GLU A 45 -13.47 -9.59 -13.82
CA GLU A 45 -14.30 -9.58 -12.63
C GLU A 45 -14.12 -8.20 -12.00
N ILE A 46 -15.15 -7.37 -12.11
CA ILE A 46 -15.27 -6.17 -11.30
C ILE A 46 -15.19 -6.71 -9.87
N SER A 47 -14.02 -6.55 -9.25
CA SER A 47 -13.77 -7.03 -7.91
C SER A 47 -14.88 -6.51 -7.01
N VAL A 48 -15.41 -7.33 -6.11
CA VAL A 48 -16.33 -6.83 -5.08
C VAL A 48 -15.67 -5.67 -4.31
N GLY A 49 -14.33 -5.65 -4.26
CA GLY A 49 -13.52 -4.53 -3.79
C GLY A 49 -13.64 -3.27 -4.65
N ASP A 50 -13.74 -3.35 -5.97
CA ASP A 50 -13.96 -2.20 -6.86
C ASP A 50 -15.39 -1.64 -6.74
N LEU A 51 -16.39 -2.53 -6.59
CA LEU A 51 -17.78 -2.11 -6.33
C LEU A 51 -17.94 -1.47 -4.93
N LEU A 52 -17.31 -2.06 -3.90
CA LEU A 52 -17.25 -1.48 -2.56
C LEU A 52 -16.46 -0.18 -2.53
N ALA A 53 -15.36 -0.07 -3.29
CA ALA A 53 -14.61 1.16 -3.44
C ALA A 53 -15.47 2.27 -4.08
N GLY A 54 -16.34 1.94 -5.03
CA GLY A 54 -17.32 2.86 -5.59
C GLY A 54 -18.39 3.32 -4.58
N LEU A 55 -18.82 2.43 -3.68
CA LEU A 55 -19.85 2.73 -2.67
C LEU A 55 -19.29 3.51 -1.46
N ILE A 56 -18.05 3.19 -1.05
CA ILE A 56 -17.33 3.85 0.06
C ILE A 56 -16.65 5.14 -0.42
N GLY A 57 -16.33 5.24 -1.72
CA GLY A 57 -15.74 6.41 -2.36
C GLY A 57 -16.69 7.58 -2.58
N GLY A 58 -17.99 7.41 -2.31
CA GLY A 58 -19.00 8.48 -2.40
C GLY A 58 -18.92 9.53 -1.27
N THR A 59 -18.09 9.31 -0.25
CA THR A 59 -18.03 10.20 0.94
C THR A 59 -16.63 10.56 1.41
N GLN A 60 -15.60 10.45 0.56
CA GLN A 60 -14.27 10.94 0.94
C GLN A 60 -13.98 12.31 0.33
N ALA A 61 -14.15 13.29 1.21
CA ALA A 61 -13.71 14.67 1.15
C ALA A 61 -12.44 14.86 0.31
N GLN A 62 -12.54 15.81 -0.60
CA GLN A 62 -11.48 16.34 -1.41
C GLN A 62 -10.58 17.25 -0.54
N ASP A 63 -9.88 16.69 0.44
CA ASP A 63 -8.94 17.45 1.28
C ASP A 63 -7.51 16.91 1.13
N GLY A 64 -7.04 16.89 -0.13
CA GLY A 64 -5.66 16.59 -0.45
C GLY A 64 -5.17 17.53 -1.54
N VAL A 65 -3.99 18.11 -1.33
CA VAL A 65 -3.28 18.95 -2.31
C VAL A 65 -3.32 18.24 -3.68
N PRO A 66 -3.71 18.92 -4.77
CA PRO A 66 -3.82 18.30 -6.07
C PRO A 66 -2.44 17.80 -6.52
N SER A 67 -2.35 16.50 -6.78
CA SER A 67 -1.17 15.92 -7.41
C SER A 67 -0.97 16.55 -8.80
N PRO A 68 0.28 16.81 -9.24
CA PRO A 68 0.59 17.22 -10.60
C PRO A 68 0.00 16.22 -11.62
N ALA A 69 -0.25 16.66 -12.86
CA ALA A 69 -0.83 15.79 -13.90
C ALA A 69 0.12 14.63 -14.30
N ALA A 70 1.43 14.85 -14.19
CA ALA A 70 2.46 13.86 -14.46
C ALA A 70 3.74 14.15 -13.66
N CYS A 71 4.61 13.14 -13.53
CA CYS A 71 5.92 13.28 -12.91
C CYS A 71 6.82 14.18 -13.77
N PRO A 72 7.47 15.21 -13.21
CA PRO A 72 8.31 16.14 -13.98
C PRO A 72 9.56 15.49 -14.57
N ARG A 73 10.03 14.37 -14.00
CA ARG A 73 11.25 13.67 -14.45
C ARG A 73 10.98 12.60 -15.50
N CYS A 74 10.04 11.69 -15.25
CA CYS A 74 9.81 10.54 -16.13
C CYS A 74 8.51 10.63 -16.95
N GLY A 75 7.68 11.65 -16.73
CA GLY A 75 6.43 11.86 -17.46
C GLY A 75 5.29 10.90 -17.11
N LEU A 76 5.46 10.03 -16.11
CA LEU A 76 4.39 9.12 -15.66
C LEU A 76 3.14 9.92 -15.26
N GLY A 77 1.98 9.60 -15.84
CA GLY A 77 0.73 10.31 -15.55
C GLY A 77 0.07 9.87 -14.25
N THR A 78 -0.63 10.77 -13.56
CA THR A 78 -1.27 10.48 -12.26
C THR A 78 -2.36 9.42 -12.35
N ALA A 79 -3.15 9.41 -13.44
CA ALA A 79 -4.14 8.36 -13.67
C ALA A 79 -3.47 6.98 -13.85
N GLU A 80 -2.32 6.94 -14.52
CA GLU A 80 -1.56 5.71 -14.71
C GLU A 80 -0.92 5.24 -13.40
N PHE A 81 -0.38 6.16 -12.60
CA PHE A 81 0.14 5.87 -11.26
C PHE A 81 -0.96 5.30 -10.35
N ARG A 82 -2.15 5.91 -10.30
CA ARG A 82 -3.30 5.41 -9.53
C ARG A 82 -3.75 4.03 -9.99
N LYS A 83 -3.76 3.76 -11.30
CA LYS A 83 -4.17 2.47 -11.86
C LYS A 83 -3.16 1.36 -11.58
N ARG A 84 -1.85 1.65 -11.69
CA ARG A 84 -0.78 0.64 -11.57
C ARG A 84 -0.22 0.51 -10.15
N GLY A 85 -0.36 1.54 -9.32
CA GLY A 85 0.19 1.61 -7.97
C GLY A 85 1.72 1.56 -7.92
N ARG A 86 2.42 1.89 -9.01
CA ARG A 86 3.88 1.77 -9.12
C ARG A 86 4.53 3.08 -9.55
N ALA A 87 5.60 3.45 -8.85
CA ALA A 87 6.46 4.58 -9.21
C ALA A 87 7.33 4.25 -10.43
N GLY A 88 7.57 5.25 -11.29
CA GLY A 88 8.44 5.10 -12.47
C GLY A 88 9.87 5.57 -12.26
N CYS A 89 10.10 6.51 -11.33
CA CYS A 89 11.41 6.99 -10.92
C CYS A 89 11.37 7.47 -9.46
N ALA A 90 12.51 7.91 -8.91
CA ALA A 90 12.59 8.40 -7.53
C ALA A 90 11.67 9.61 -7.27
N ASP A 91 11.61 10.55 -8.22
CA ASP A 91 10.84 11.79 -8.09
C ASP A 91 9.32 11.53 -8.13
N CYS A 92 8.88 10.33 -8.52
CA CYS A 92 7.47 9.94 -8.44
C CYS A 92 6.97 9.85 -6.99
N TYR A 93 7.83 9.57 -6.01
CA TYR A 93 7.44 9.52 -4.60
C TYR A 93 7.04 10.89 -4.07
N GLU A 94 7.73 11.94 -4.51
CA GLU A 94 7.40 13.32 -4.18
C GLU A 94 6.23 13.82 -5.02
N ALA A 95 6.28 13.59 -6.34
CA ALA A 95 5.25 14.06 -7.25
C ALA A 95 3.87 13.46 -6.93
N PHE A 96 3.80 12.24 -6.41
CA PHE A 96 2.52 11.58 -6.10
C PHE A 96 2.33 11.30 -4.61
N ASP A 97 2.99 12.06 -3.72
CA ASP A 97 2.93 11.83 -2.25
C ASP A 97 1.50 11.72 -1.73
N ALA A 98 0.60 12.64 -2.14
CA ALA A 98 -0.80 12.63 -1.72
C ALA A 98 -1.56 11.37 -2.18
N ASP A 99 -1.32 10.91 -3.41
CA ASP A 99 -1.91 9.67 -3.92
C ASP A 99 -1.32 8.45 -3.20
N LEU A 100 -0.01 8.43 -2.99
CA LEU A 100 0.71 7.36 -2.32
C LEU A 100 0.22 7.18 -0.88
N ARG A 101 0.06 8.28 -0.12
CA ARG A 101 -0.47 8.24 1.25
C ARG A 101 -1.87 7.64 1.31
N ARG A 102 -2.75 7.99 0.38
CA ARG A 102 -4.11 7.43 0.30
C ARG A 102 -4.11 5.95 -0.08
N ILE A 103 -3.26 5.55 -1.02
CA ILE A 103 -3.09 4.15 -1.42
C ILE A 103 -2.58 3.32 -0.22
N LEU A 104 -1.59 3.84 0.51
CA LEU A 104 -1.02 3.17 1.68
C LEU A 104 -1.99 3.10 2.87
N SER A 105 -2.78 4.15 3.12
CA SER A 105 -3.76 4.14 4.22
C SER A 105 -4.88 3.13 4.02
N GLN A 106 -5.19 2.79 2.76
CA GLN A 106 -6.16 1.73 2.44
C GLN A 106 -5.57 0.33 2.62
N MET A 107 -4.27 0.13 2.40
CA MET A 107 -3.63 -1.18 2.49
C MET A 107 -3.14 -1.53 3.90
N ALA A 108 -2.71 -0.54 4.68
CA ALA A 108 -2.16 -0.76 6.00
C ALA A 108 -2.97 0.04 7.05
N PRO A 109 -3.46 -0.61 8.12
CA PRO A 109 -4.17 0.10 9.20
C PRO A 109 -3.26 1.05 9.98
N ARG A 110 -1.94 0.96 9.79
CA ARG A 110 -0.96 1.90 10.35
C ARG A 110 -0.09 2.44 9.20
N PRO A 111 0.07 3.78 9.09
CA PRO A 111 0.91 4.39 8.05
C PRO A 111 2.41 4.14 8.25
N HIS A 112 2.80 3.55 9.39
CA HIS A 112 4.19 3.23 9.72
C HIS A 112 4.38 1.72 9.86
N HIS A 113 5.39 1.20 9.18
CA HIS A 113 5.83 -0.17 9.37
C HIS A 113 6.68 -0.26 10.64
N ALA A 114 6.17 -0.91 11.68
CA ALA A 114 6.91 -1.13 12.93
C ALA A 114 7.88 -2.34 12.88
N GLY A 115 7.91 -3.09 11.76
CA GLY A 115 8.75 -4.27 11.62
C GLY A 115 8.31 -5.46 12.49
N LYS A 116 8.97 -6.60 12.30
CA LYS A 116 9.05 -7.66 13.31
C LYS A 116 10.37 -7.46 14.05
N LEU A 117 10.31 -6.90 15.26
CA LEU A 117 11.50 -6.71 16.08
C LEU A 117 11.78 -8.03 16.84
N PRO A 118 12.98 -8.64 16.71
CA PRO A 118 13.35 -9.79 17.52
C PRO A 118 13.23 -9.44 19.00
N ARG A 119 12.63 -10.32 19.82
CA ARG A 119 12.40 -10.06 21.25
C ARG A 119 13.68 -9.70 22.01
N GLU A 120 14.82 -10.19 21.56
CA GLU A 120 16.15 -9.95 22.16
C GLU A 120 16.71 -8.56 21.81
N LEU A 121 16.27 -7.97 20.70
CA LEU A 121 16.59 -6.61 20.25
C LEU A 121 15.46 -5.62 20.55
N ALA A 122 14.36 -6.11 21.12
CA ALA A 122 13.32 -5.26 21.68
C ALA A 122 13.87 -4.63 22.96
N GLY A 123 14.57 -3.50 22.81
CA GLY A 123 14.59 -2.48 23.85
C GLY A 123 13.15 -2.06 24.21
N PRO A 124 12.94 -1.24 25.26
CA PRO A 124 11.60 -0.70 25.53
C PRO A 124 11.07 -0.14 24.21
N VAL A 125 9.92 -0.67 23.77
CA VAL A 125 9.31 -0.35 22.49
C VAL A 125 9.15 1.16 22.46
N THR A 126 10.03 1.85 21.73
CA THR A 126 9.92 3.29 21.56
C THR A 126 8.80 3.51 20.56
N ASP A 127 7.58 3.61 21.08
CA ASP A 127 6.47 4.27 20.42
C ASP A 127 6.89 5.73 20.20
N GLY A 128 7.68 5.99 19.14
CA GLY A 128 8.08 7.34 18.77
C GLY A 128 6.86 8.25 18.56
N ALA A 129 5.78 7.67 18.01
CA ALA A 129 4.47 8.31 17.90
C ALA A 129 3.87 8.66 19.27
N GLY A 130 3.94 7.75 20.26
CA GLY A 130 3.42 8.00 21.61
C GLY A 130 4.23 9.07 22.37
N ARG A 131 5.54 9.15 22.15
CA ARG A 131 6.38 10.18 22.79
C ARG A 131 6.07 11.58 22.29
N GLU A 132 5.91 11.75 20.98
CA GLU A 132 5.60 13.05 20.38
C GLU A 132 4.22 13.55 20.82
N GLU A 133 3.23 12.65 20.89
CA GLU A 133 1.89 12.94 21.42
C GLU A 133 1.95 13.36 22.90
N LEU A 134 2.65 12.60 23.75
CA LEU A 134 2.82 12.95 25.16
C LEU A 134 3.55 14.29 25.35
N ALA A 135 4.51 14.62 24.48
CA ALA A 135 5.20 15.90 24.52
C ALA A 135 4.29 17.07 24.10
N ALA A 136 3.36 16.85 23.15
CA ALA A 136 2.35 17.82 22.79
C ALA A 136 1.33 18.03 23.92
N GLU A 137 0.86 16.95 24.55
CA GLU A 137 -0.02 17.02 25.72
C GLU A 137 0.64 17.73 26.92
N LEU A 138 1.93 17.50 27.13
CA LEU A 138 2.69 18.17 28.19
C LEU A 138 2.71 19.69 27.97
N ARG A 139 2.96 20.15 26.73
CA ARG A 139 2.93 21.59 26.40
C ARG A 139 1.56 22.18 26.65
N ALA A 140 0.50 21.51 26.20
CA ALA A 140 -0.88 21.95 26.41
C ALA A 140 -1.25 22.02 27.91
N ALA A 141 -0.80 21.06 28.73
CA ALA A 141 -1.04 21.07 30.17
C ALA A 141 -0.30 22.21 30.89
N VAL A 142 0.91 22.55 30.44
CA VAL A 142 1.66 23.70 30.99
C VAL A 142 1.01 25.02 30.58
N GLU A 143 0.60 25.17 29.32
CA GLU A 143 -0.12 26.36 28.84
C GLU A 143 -1.47 26.55 29.54
N GLY A 144 -2.16 25.45 29.87
CA GLY A 144 -3.41 25.45 30.63
C GLY A 144 -3.24 25.51 32.15
N GLU A 145 -2.02 25.70 32.65
CA GLU A 145 -1.67 25.76 34.09
C GLU A 145 -2.08 24.51 34.90
N ASP A 146 -2.30 23.38 34.24
CA ASP A 146 -2.57 22.08 34.88
C ASP A 146 -1.25 21.37 35.22
N TYR A 147 -0.57 21.91 36.23
CA TYR A 147 0.76 21.45 36.64
C TYR A 147 0.77 20.01 37.16
N GLU A 148 -0.34 19.53 37.71
CA GLU A 148 -0.45 18.15 38.19
C GLU A 148 -0.49 17.16 37.03
N ARG A 149 -1.25 17.46 35.97
CA ARG A 149 -1.22 16.70 34.73
C ARG A 149 0.13 16.80 34.04
N ALA A 150 0.73 17.99 33.99
CA ALA A 150 2.06 18.19 33.40
C ALA A 150 3.13 17.33 34.09
N ALA A 151 3.10 17.25 35.44
CA ALA A 151 4.01 16.39 36.18
C ALA A 151 3.86 14.90 35.81
N ARG A 152 2.62 14.39 35.77
CA ARG A 152 2.34 13.00 35.34
C ARG A 152 2.83 12.70 33.93
N LEU A 153 2.59 13.62 32.99
CA LEU A 153 3.02 13.45 31.59
C LEU A 153 4.54 13.47 31.46
N ARG A 154 5.22 14.38 32.18
CA ARG A 154 6.68 14.45 32.21
C ARG A 154 7.30 13.15 32.74
N ASP A 155 6.76 12.61 33.83
CA ASP A 155 7.29 11.39 34.43
C ASP A 155 7.07 10.18 33.50
N ARG A 156 5.91 10.12 32.83
CA ARG A 156 5.63 9.10 31.81
C ARG A 156 6.56 9.18 30.59
N ILE A 157 6.97 10.38 30.19
CA ILE A 157 7.97 10.57 29.12
C ILE A 157 9.35 10.09 29.60
N ARG A 158 9.74 10.34 30.85
CA ARG A 158 11.01 9.83 31.40
C ARG A 158 11.05 8.31 31.47
N ASP A 159 9.95 7.69 31.88
CA ASP A 159 9.84 6.22 31.94
C ASP A 159 9.96 5.59 30.55
N LEU A 160 9.39 6.25 29.52
CA LEU A 160 9.53 5.85 28.11
C LEU A 160 10.97 5.98 27.60
N ASP A 161 11.71 6.98 28.06
CA ASP A 161 13.07 7.27 27.61
C ASP A 161 14.13 6.35 28.23
N GLY A 162 13.74 5.46 29.15
CA GLY A 162 14.63 4.48 29.75
C GLY A 162 15.82 5.09 30.49
N SER A 163 15.69 6.33 30.98
CA SER A 163 16.74 7.00 31.74
C SER A 163 16.67 6.58 33.22
N VAL A 164 17.58 5.68 33.61
CA VAL A 164 18.14 5.62 34.97
C VAL A 164 19.31 6.61 35.05
#